data_AF-A0A2J7W771-F1
#
_entry.id   AF-A0A2J7W771-F1
#
_cell.length_a   1.000
_cell.length_b   1.000
_cell.length_c   1.000
_cell.angle_alpha   90.00
_cell.angle_beta   90.00
_cell.angle_gamma   90.00
#
_symmetry.space_group_name_H-M   'P 1'
#
loop_
_entity.id
_entity.type
_entity.pdbx_description
1 polymer ?
#
loop_
_entity_poly.entity_id
_entity_poly.type
_entity_poly.pdbx_seq_one_letter_code
_entity_poly.pdbx_strand_id
1 'polypeptide(L)'
;MKTPPCSFHRGRQGPWVLATLVLGGPAGLPAAHAFTVDITPGPRALFLQVGTGTMTGGTFDNNGTPGDNGTVNTASVTVPGGQLGSGSAQAMTTNSTVTASAWNGAALCASPAATGQVYVGGFYRRPGNGGGTATLSVSTPAGLINANGDTLAFGNVAWTSSGNGDATPTIPNGSFTAGAQTLLAVTRNTWFESCLAFRYLNTQLVPAGTFTGRAIFTLAAP
;
A
#
# COMPACT_ATOMS: atom_id res chain seq x y z
N MET A 1 -4.16 -58.11 -57.40
CA MET A 1 -4.49 -56.99 -58.30
C MET A 1 -3.34 -55.98 -58.27
N LYS A 2 -2.85 -55.59 -59.46
CA LYS A 2 -1.90 -54.50 -59.80
C LYS A 2 -0.44 -54.55 -59.29
N THR A 3 0.47 -54.81 -60.24
CA THR A 3 1.85 -54.28 -60.42
C THR A 3 1.81 -52.85 -61.04
N PRO A 4 2.91 -52.07 -61.22
CA PRO A 4 4.29 -52.09 -60.68
C PRO A 4 4.80 -50.66 -60.24
N PRO A 5 6.01 -50.14 -60.59
CA PRO A 5 7.11 -49.79 -59.68
C PRO A 5 7.46 -48.28 -59.69
N CYS A 6 8.54 -47.84 -59.01
CA CYS A 6 9.58 -46.96 -59.58
C CYS A 6 10.56 -46.44 -58.51
N SER A 7 11.83 -46.66 -58.83
CA SER A 7 13.06 -46.20 -58.17
C SER A 7 13.27 -44.70 -58.36
N PHE A 8 13.88 -44.00 -57.38
CA PHE A 8 14.62 -42.76 -57.67
C PHE A 8 15.84 -42.58 -56.73
N HIS A 9 16.99 -42.43 -57.40
CA HIS A 9 18.30 -41.85 -57.08
C HIS A 9 18.93 -41.86 -55.68
N ARG A 10 20.10 -42.52 -55.61
CA ARG A 10 21.24 -42.14 -54.76
C ARG A 10 21.76 -40.75 -55.15
N GLY A 11 21.84 -39.85 -54.15
CA GLY A 11 22.63 -38.61 -54.17
C GLY A 11 23.62 -38.60 -53.00
N ARG A 12 24.86 -38.21 -53.30
CA ARG A 12 26.08 -38.26 -52.48
C ARG A 12 26.13 -37.20 -51.36
N GLN A 13 26.81 -37.57 -50.28
CA GLN A 13 27.81 -36.79 -49.50
C GLN A 13 27.38 -35.59 -48.64
N GLY A 14 27.80 -35.63 -47.36
CA GLY A 14 28.11 -34.43 -46.56
C GLY A 14 27.70 -34.54 -45.08
N PRO A 15 28.65 -34.63 -44.12
CA PRO A 15 28.37 -34.77 -42.70
C PRO A 15 28.42 -33.42 -41.99
N TRP A 16 27.38 -33.01 -41.25
CA TRP A 16 27.52 -31.94 -40.27
C TRP A 16 26.69 -32.25 -39.03
N VAL A 17 27.41 -32.74 -38.03
CA VAL A 17 27.06 -32.65 -36.62
C VAL A 17 26.95 -31.18 -36.26
N LEU A 18 25.85 -30.75 -35.64
CA LEU A 18 25.83 -29.72 -34.60
C LEU A 18 24.47 -29.74 -33.91
N ALA A 19 24.46 -30.38 -32.74
CA ALA A 19 23.46 -30.17 -31.71
C ALA A 19 23.69 -28.79 -31.11
N THR A 20 22.65 -27.94 -31.10
CA THR A 20 22.71 -26.63 -30.43
C THR A 20 21.63 -26.55 -29.37
N LEU A 21 22.15 -26.26 -28.18
CA LEU A 21 21.59 -26.09 -26.86
C LEU A 21 20.45 -25.05 -26.79
N VAL A 22 19.53 -25.29 -25.86
CA VAL A 22 18.43 -24.41 -25.41
C VAL A 22 18.94 -23.00 -25.06
N LEU A 23 18.25 -21.97 -25.58
CA LEU A 23 18.24 -20.61 -25.01
C LEU A 23 16.78 -20.15 -24.91
N GLY A 24 16.17 -20.49 -23.78
CA GLY A 24 14.97 -19.81 -23.30
C GLY A 24 15.35 -18.42 -22.82
N GLY A 25 14.56 -17.42 -23.18
CA GLY A 25 14.70 -16.07 -22.66
C GLY A 25 13.45 -15.24 -22.93
N PRO A 26 13.24 -14.16 -22.18
CA PRO A 26 13.32 -14.05 -20.73
C PRO A 26 11.92 -14.29 -20.12
N ALA A 27 11.85 -15.01 -19.00
CA ALA A 27 10.71 -14.86 -18.10
C ALA A 27 10.64 -13.38 -17.72
N GLY A 28 9.49 -12.75 -17.97
CA GLY A 28 9.25 -11.39 -17.51
C GLY A 28 9.61 -11.32 -16.04
N LEU A 29 10.59 -10.48 -15.71
CA LEU A 29 10.90 -10.15 -14.34
C LEU A 29 9.58 -9.68 -13.70
N PRO A 30 9.17 -10.21 -12.54
CA PRO A 30 8.07 -9.59 -11.82
C PRO A 30 8.46 -8.13 -11.58
N ALA A 31 7.51 -7.24 -11.88
CA ALA A 31 7.68 -5.81 -11.63
C ALA A 31 8.08 -5.61 -10.16
N ALA A 32 9.00 -4.70 -9.90
CA ALA A 32 9.30 -4.28 -8.53
C ALA A 32 8.05 -3.59 -7.94
N HIS A 33 7.40 -4.23 -6.96
CA HIS A 33 6.28 -3.67 -6.21
C HIS A 33 6.86 -3.07 -4.91
N ALA A 34 7.02 -1.75 -4.84
CA ALA A 34 8.00 -1.16 -3.92
C ALA A 34 7.41 -0.58 -2.63
N PHE A 35 7.66 -1.30 -1.53
CA PHE A 35 7.27 -1.00 -0.15
C PHE A 35 8.26 -0.11 0.60
N THR A 36 9.52 -0.15 0.20
CA THR A 36 10.51 0.90 0.42
C THR A 36 11.48 0.90 -0.74
N VAL A 37 11.78 2.04 -1.35
CA VAL A 37 12.79 2.16 -2.42
C VAL A 37 13.68 3.36 -2.24
N ASP A 38 14.95 3.21 -2.60
CA ASP A 38 15.87 4.34 -2.68
C ASP A 38 15.46 5.25 -3.84
N ILE A 39 15.47 6.56 -3.56
CA ILE A 39 15.18 7.60 -4.55
C ILE A 39 16.41 8.45 -4.78
N THR A 40 16.52 9.03 -5.97
CA THR A 40 17.64 9.91 -6.30
C THR A 40 17.67 11.11 -5.34
N PRO A 41 18.83 11.43 -4.73
CA PRO A 41 18.98 12.63 -3.92
C PRO A 41 18.56 13.88 -4.69
N GLY A 42 17.97 14.84 -3.99
CA GLY A 42 17.48 16.10 -4.57
C GLY A 42 17.28 17.16 -3.52
N PRO A 43 16.69 18.32 -3.84
CA PRO A 43 16.38 19.37 -2.87
C PRO A 43 15.63 18.82 -1.65
N ARG A 44 15.84 19.45 -0.49
CA ARG A 44 15.18 19.02 0.76
C ARG A 44 13.66 19.09 0.57
N ALA A 45 12.99 17.95 0.69
CA ALA A 45 11.55 17.83 0.50
C ALA A 45 10.98 16.68 1.32
N LEU A 46 9.72 16.84 1.71
CA LEU A 46 8.87 15.82 2.30
C LEU A 46 7.61 15.70 1.46
N PHE A 47 7.13 14.48 1.32
CA PHE A 47 5.82 14.19 0.77
C PHE A 47 5.19 13.10 1.61
N LEU A 48 3.91 13.29 1.94
CA LEU A 48 3.08 12.29 2.58
C LEU A 48 1.72 12.31 1.89
N GLN A 49 1.29 11.14 1.45
CA GLN A 49 -0.06 10.88 0.97
C GLN A 49 -0.74 9.88 1.92
N VAL A 50 -1.96 10.22 2.33
CA VAL A 50 -2.83 9.38 3.15
C VAL A 50 -4.17 9.32 2.46
N GLY A 51 -4.55 8.12 2.00
CA GLY A 51 -5.67 7.92 1.10
C GLY A 51 -5.45 8.62 -0.23
N THR A 52 -6.43 9.41 -0.66
CA THR A 52 -6.42 10.13 -1.94
C THR A 52 -5.41 11.28 -1.90
N GLY A 53 -4.32 11.16 -2.66
CA GLY A 53 -3.32 12.22 -2.84
C GLY A 53 -3.38 12.89 -4.20
N THR A 54 -2.48 13.85 -4.42
CA THR A 54 -2.28 14.54 -5.69
C THR A 54 -0.87 14.27 -6.21
N MET A 55 -0.76 13.68 -7.39
CA MET A 55 0.49 13.54 -8.17
C MET A 55 0.19 14.00 -9.60
N THR A 56 0.88 15.03 -10.08
CA THR A 56 0.67 15.58 -11.43
C THR A 56 1.80 15.19 -12.37
N GLY A 57 1.51 14.99 -13.65
CA GLY A 57 2.53 14.66 -14.65
C GLY A 57 2.98 13.19 -14.69
N GLY A 58 2.40 12.31 -13.87
CA GLY A 58 2.71 10.88 -13.86
C GLY A 58 2.85 10.33 -12.44
N THR A 59 3.62 9.26 -12.30
CA THR A 59 4.07 8.66 -11.04
C THR A 59 5.39 9.29 -10.63
N PHE A 60 5.76 9.22 -9.34
CA PHE A 60 6.97 9.90 -8.87
C PHE A 60 8.25 9.40 -9.56
N ASP A 61 8.34 8.10 -9.87
CA ASP A 61 9.46 7.50 -10.62
C ASP A 61 9.51 7.91 -12.11
N ASN A 62 8.43 8.51 -12.60
CA ASN A 62 8.28 8.99 -13.97
C ASN A 62 8.03 10.51 -13.99
N ASN A 63 8.82 11.26 -13.22
CA ASN A 63 8.82 12.72 -13.14
C ASN A 63 7.51 13.34 -12.62
N GLY A 64 6.66 12.55 -11.97
CA GLY A 64 5.47 13.04 -11.28
C GLY A 64 5.83 14.04 -10.18
N THR A 65 5.03 15.10 -10.08
CA THR A 65 5.20 16.15 -9.08
C THR A 65 4.12 16.01 -8.00
N PRO A 66 4.51 15.74 -6.74
CA PRO A 66 3.57 15.70 -5.64
C PRO A 66 2.92 17.07 -5.39
N GLY A 67 1.66 17.08 -4.97
CA GLY A 67 0.94 18.29 -4.64
C GLY A 67 0.08 18.14 -3.39
N ASP A 68 -0.38 19.26 -2.85
CA ASP A 68 -1.29 19.27 -1.71
C ASP A 68 -2.66 18.69 -2.08
N ASN A 69 -3.31 18.06 -1.11
CA ASN A 69 -4.65 17.50 -1.26
C ASN A 69 -5.44 17.71 0.05
N GLY A 70 -6.64 18.30 -0.06
CA GLY A 70 -7.52 18.55 1.08
C GLY A 70 -8.50 17.42 1.38
N THR A 71 -8.48 16.33 0.61
CA THR A 71 -9.43 15.21 0.76
C THR A 71 -9.13 14.45 2.03
N VAL A 72 -10.17 14.21 2.84
CA VAL A 72 -10.09 13.33 4.01
C VAL A 72 -10.89 12.08 3.71
N ASN A 73 -10.22 10.94 3.66
CA ASN A 73 -10.90 9.66 3.51
C ASN A 73 -11.56 9.24 4.82
N THR A 74 -12.72 8.60 4.70
CA THR A 74 -13.45 8.01 5.82
C THR A 74 -13.18 6.51 5.86
N ALA A 75 -13.09 5.96 7.07
CA ALA A 75 -13.18 4.52 7.33
C ALA A 75 -14.30 4.31 8.36
N SER A 76 -15.28 3.47 8.05
CA SER A 76 -16.45 3.30 8.90
C SER A 76 -17.00 1.88 8.85
N VAL A 77 -17.77 1.54 9.88
CA VAL A 77 -18.53 0.29 9.92
C VAL A 77 -19.83 0.52 10.67
N THR A 78 -20.90 -0.09 10.17
CA THR A 78 -22.14 -0.26 10.92
C THR A 78 -22.10 -1.64 11.54
N VAL A 79 -22.07 -1.72 12.87
CA VAL A 79 -22.05 -3.01 13.57
C VAL A 79 -23.38 -3.73 13.34
N PRO A 80 -23.39 -4.93 12.73
CA PRO A 80 -24.63 -5.68 12.53
C PRO A 80 -25.29 -6.05 13.86
N GLY A 81 -26.62 -6.12 13.90
CA GLY A 81 -27.38 -6.41 15.13
C GLY A 81 -26.92 -7.70 15.83
N GLY A 82 -26.62 -8.76 15.06
CA GLY A 82 -26.10 -10.03 15.59
C GLY A 82 -24.65 -10.00 16.06
N GLN A 83 -23.95 -8.87 15.92
CA GLN A 83 -22.57 -8.67 16.39
C GLN A 83 -22.50 -7.72 17.59
N LEU A 84 -23.62 -7.15 18.03
CA LEU A 84 -23.68 -6.30 19.21
C LEU A 84 -23.27 -7.10 20.45
N GLY A 85 -22.29 -6.59 21.20
CA GLY A 85 -21.77 -7.26 22.41
C GLY A 85 -20.99 -8.56 22.17
N SER A 86 -20.72 -8.93 20.90
CA SER A 86 -20.01 -10.16 20.58
C SER A 86 -18.50 -10.13 20.88
N GLY A 87 -17.89 -8.95 20.99
CA GLY A 87 -16.44 -8.81 21.08
C GLY A 87 -15.70 -9.08 19.76
N SER A 88 -16.42 -9.45 18.69
CA SER A 88 -15.82 -9.79 17.39
C SER A 88 -15.50 -8.55 16.58
N ALA A 89 -14.27 -8.45 16.11
CA ALA A 89 -13.83 -7.34 15.27
C ALA A 89 -14.62 -7.27 13.95
N GLN A 90 -14.99 -6.06 13.55
CA GLN A 90 -15.75 -5.76 12.35
C GLN A 90 -14.85 -5.01 11.36
N ALA A 91 -14.76 -5.51 10.13
CA ALA A 91 -14.04 -4.83 9.06
C ALA A 91 -14.71 -3.49 8.73
N MET A 92 -13.91 -2.45 8.54
CA MET A 92 -14.40 -1.16 8.07
C MET A 92 -14.38 -1.11 6.55
N THR A 93 -15.24 -0.29 5.96
CA THR A 93 -15.16 0.12 4.56
C THR A 93 -14.58 1.54 4.49
N THR A 94 -14.06 1.92 3.33
CA THR A 94 -13.53 3.28 3.11
C THR A 94 -14.04 3.88 1.80
N ASN A 95 -14.08 5.21 1.74
CA ASN A 95 -14.30 5.94 0.49
C ASN A 95 -13.02 6.16 -0.33
N SER A 96 -11.86 5.64 0.10
CA SER A 96 -10.64 5.73 -0.70
C SER A 96 -10.80 5.00 -2.02
N THR A 97 -10.28 5.61 -3.09
CA THR A 97 -10.27 5.04 -4.44
C THR A 97 -8.86 4.69 -4.91
N VAL A 98 -7.85 4.88 -4.07
CA VAL A 98 -6.45 4.70 -4.42
C VAL A 98 -6.10 3.23 -4.45
N THR A 99 -5.92 2.69 -5.66
CA THR A 99 -5.50 1.31 -5.91
C THR A 99 -4.04 1.21 -6.35
N ALA A 100 -3.50 2.24 -6.98
CA ALA A 100 -2.17 2.26 -7.55
C ALA A 100 -1.13 2.91 -6.62
N SER A 101 0.10 2.42 -6.70
CA SER A 101 1.30 3.04 -6.13
C SER A 101 1.49 4.43 -6.72
N ALA A 102 1.75 5.43 -5.87
CA ALA A 102 2.11 6.77 -6.34
C ALA A 102 3.60 6.83 -6.79
N TRP A 103 4.39 5.83 -6.42
CA TRP A 103 5.76 5.66 -6.89
C TRP A 103 5.83 5.27 -8.36
N ASN A 104 5.17 4.18 -8.78
CA ASN A 104 5.32 3.60 -10.13
C ASN A 104 4.01 3.18 -10.82
N GLY A 105 2.86 3.44 -10.20
CA GLY A 105 1.55 3.14 -10.79
C GLY A 105 1.14 1.66 -10.75
N ALA A 106 1.98 0.78 -10.18
CA ALA A 106 1.61 -0.63 -10.00
C ALA A 106 0.41 -0.78 -9.05
N ALA A 107 -0.41 -1.81 -9.25
CA ALA A 107 -1.48 -2.13 -8.30
C ALA A 107 -0.89 -2.46 -6.92
N LEU A 108 -1.32 -1.71 -5.90
CA LEU A 108 -0.81 -1.78 -4.53
C LEU A 108 -1.93 -2.09 -3.53
N CYS A 109 -2.97 -1.25 -3.46
CA CYS A 109 -4.12 -1.49 -2.58
C CYS A 109 -5.22 -2.24 -3.34
N ALA A 110 -5.57 -3.43 -2.87
CA ALA A 110 -6.54 -4.30 -3.50
C ALA A 110 -7.96 -3.92 -3.07
N SER A 111 -8.71 -3.30 -3.99
CA SER A 111 -10.12 -2.91 -3.81
C SER A 111 -10.41 -2.19 -2.48
N PRO A 112 -9.87 -0.96 -2.28
CA PRO A 112 -10.00 -0.19 -1.04
C PRO A 112 -11.40 -0.18 -0.42
N ALA A 113 -12.42 0.07 -1.24
CA ALA A 113 -13.81 0.13 -0.77
C ALA A 113 -14.31 -1.17 -0.13
N ALA A 114 -13.83 -2.33 -0.60
CA ALA A 114 -14.22 -3.65 -0.11
C ALA A 114 -13.33 -4.14 1.05
N THR A 115 -12.05 -3.74 1.07
CA THR A 115 -11.07 -4.21 2.06
C THR A 115 -10.84 -3.23 3.21
N GLY A 116 -11.40 -2.01 3.13
CA GLY A 116 -11.17 -0.96 4.11
C GLY A 116 -9.76 -0.36 4.05
N GLN A 117 -9.02 -0.61 2.96
CA GLN A 117 -7.63 -0.18 2.81
C GLN A 117 -7.52 1.31 2.49
N VAL A 118 -6.68 2.02 3.25
CA VAL A 118 -6.26 3.38 2.95
C VAL A 118 -4.76 3.38 2.65
N TYR A 119 -4.39 3.90 1.49
CA TYR A 119 -2.98 4.09 1.10
C TYR A 119 -2.28 5.04 2.08
N VAL A 120 -1.06 4.71 2.51
CA VAL A 120 -0.17 5.60 3.25
C VAL A 120 1.23 5.46 2.67
N GLY A 121 1.75 6.54 2.10
CA GLY A 121 3.05 6.51 1.45
C GLY A 121 3.64 7.89 1.26
N GLY A 122 4.93 7.95 0.93
CA GLY A 122 5.63 9.21 0.85
C GLY A 122 7.14 9.06 0.81
N PHE A 123 7.86 10.17 0.98
CA PHE A 123 9.32 10.17 1.03
C PHE A 123 9.88 11.30 1.89
N TYR A 124 11.13 11.11 2.29
CA TYR A 124 12.00 12.18 2.77
C TYR A 124 13.23 12.28 1.87
N ARG A 125 13.42 13.41 1.21
CA ARG A 125 14.52 13.64 0.25
C ARG A 125 15.40 14.80 0.70
N ARG A 126 16.71 14.68 0.50
CA ARG A 126 17.70 15.71 0.87
C ARG A 126 18.96 15.64 0.00
N PRO A 127 19.66 16.78 -0.26
CA PRO A 127 20.94 16.73 -0.96
C PRO A 127 22.08 16.28 -0.04
N GLY A 128 23.12 15.70 -0.64
CA GLY A 128 24.37 15.32 0.04
C GLY A 128 24.27 14.09 0.96
N ASN A 129 25.36 13.84 1.70
CA ASN A 129 25.53 12.63 2.52
C ASN A 129 25.22 12.83 4.01
N GLY A 130 24.83 14.03 4.45
CA GLY A 130 24.54 14.32 5.86
C GLY A 130 23.34 13.54 6.41
N GLY A 131 23.47 12.93 7.58
CA GLY A 131 22.46 12.06 8.19
C GLY A 131 21.10 12.73 8.44
N GLY A 132 20.13 11.93 8.87
CA GLY A 132 18.78 12.36 9.24
C GLY A 132 17.73 11.33 8.84
N THR A 133 16.77 11.10 9.73
CA THR A 133 15.65 10.18 9.53
C THR A 133 14.38 10.96 9.82
N ALA A 134 13.44 10.97 8.88
CA ALA A 134 12.13 11.53 9.12
C ALA A 134 11.27 10.56 9.93
N THR A 135 10.29 11.07 10.65
CA THR A 135 9.40 10.27 11.48
C THR A 135 7.98 10.38 10.94
N LEU A 136 7.40 9.24 10.56
CA LEU A 136 5.97 9.12 10.34
C LEU A 136 5.31 8.80 11.69
N SER A 137 4.37 9.65 12.09
CA SER A 137 3.53 9.45 13.26
C SER A 137 2.05 9.54 12.87
N VAL A 138 1.19 9.03 13.74
CA VAL A 138 -0.24 9.27 13.69
C VAL A 138 -0.71 9.78 15.04
N SER A 139 -1.66 10.72 15.01
CA SER A 139 -2.28 11.26 16.21
C SER A 139 -3.80 11.14 16.15
N THR A 140 -4.41 10.76 17.27
CA THR A 140 -5.86 10.65 17.40
C THR A 140 -6.35 11.32 18.69
N PRO A 141 -7.62 11.77 18.74
CA PRO A 141 -8.30 12.06 20.00
C PRO A 141 -8.32 10.83 20.93
N ALA A 142 -8.65 11.06 22.21
CA ALA A 142 -8.81 9.98 23.18
C ALA A 142 -9.97 9.02 22.83
N GLY A 143 -11.06 9.58 22.31
CA GLY A 143 -12.24 8.84 21.92
C GLY A 143 -12.85 9.37 20.63
N LEU A 144 -13.56 8.49 19.94
CA LEU A 144 -14.61 8.84 19.01
C LEU A 144 -15.81 9.34 19.83
N ILE A 145 -16.48 10.38 19.34
CA ILE A 145 -17.58 11.06 20.07
C ILE A 145 -18.84 11.03 19.20
N ASN A 146 -19.99 10.79 19.82
CA ASN A 146 -21.30 10.88 19.17
C ASN A 146 -21.99 12.23 19.46
N ALA A 147 -23.16 12.47 18.86
CA ALA A 147 -23.91 13.72 19.06
C ALA A 147 -24.39 13.95 20.51
N ASN A 148 -24.52 12.90 21.31
CA ASN A 148 -24.95 12.97 22.71
C ASN A 148 -23.79 13.19 23.69
N GLY A 149 -22.54 13.17 23.20
CA GLY A 149 -21.33 13.27 24.02
C GLY A 149 -20.85 11.92 24.58
N ASP A 150 -21.46 10.80 24.19
CA ASP A 150 -20.94 9.48 24.55
C ASP A 150 -19.61 9.24 23.84
N THR A 151 -18.74 8.47 24.49
CA THR A 151 -17.38 8.21 23.99
C THR A 151 -17.13 6.72 23.73
N LEU A 152 -16.43 6.46 22.63
CA LEU A 152 -15.87 5.15 22.30
C LEU A 152 -14.35 5.33 22.18
N ALA A 153 -13.56 4.58 22.94
CA ALA A 153 -12.11 4.80 22.92
C ALA A 153 -11.55 4.59 21.50
N PHE A 154 -10.73 5.53 21.02
CA PHE A 154 -10.20 5.49 19.64
C PHE A 154 -9.33 4.24 19.42
N GLY A 155 -8.71 3.72 20.49
CA GLY A 155 -7.95 2.47 20.47
C GLY A 155 -8.77 1.21 20.18
N ASN A 156 -10.10 1.30 20.11
CA ASN A 156 -10.93 0.23 19.52
C ASN A 156 -10.87 0.21 17.98
N VAL A 157 -10.12 1.11 17.34
CA VAL A 157 -9.85 1.05 15.90
C VAL A 157 -8.43 0.57 15.69
N ALA A 158 -8.30 -0.49 14.89
CA ALA A 158 -7.03 -1.12 14.54
C ALA A 158 -6.86 -1.24 13.04
N TRP A 159 -5.64 -1.50 12.59
CA TRP A 159 -5.34 -1.74 11.18
C TRP A 159 -4.46 -2.97 10.97
N THR A 160 -4.62 -3.58 9.80
CA THR A 160 -3.61 -4.45 9.20
C THR A 160 -2.95 -3.69 8.07
N SER A 161 -1.64 -3.64 8.07
CA SER A 161 -0.84 -3.13 6.97
C SER A 161 -0.55 -4.24 5.95
N SER A 162 -0.50 -3.86 4.69
CA SER A 162 -0.33 -4.76 3.56
C SER A 162 0.03 -3.98 2.31
N GLY A 163 0.28 -4.69 1.22
CA GLY A 163 0.09 -4.22 -0.13
C GLY A 163 0.40 -5.36 -1.10
N ASN A 164 -0.03 -5.21 -2.35
CA ASN A 164 0.19 -6.26 -3.33
C ASN A 164 1.70 -6.44 -3.61
N GLY A 165 2.20 -7.65 -3.35
CA GLY A 165 3.63 -7.96 -3.40
C GLY A 165 4.39 -7.71 -2.09
N ASP A 166 3.71 -7.30 -1.01
CA ASP A 166 4.33 -7.07 0.30
C ASP A 166 4.44 -8.37 1.10
N ALA A 167 5.66 -8.86 1.32
CA ALA A 167 5.90 -10.00 2.19
C ALA A 167 5.99 -9.59 3.68
N THR A 168 6.38 -8.34 3.96
CA THR A 168 6.60 -7.83 5.31
C THR A 168 6.19 -6.36 5.39
N PRO A 169 5.14 -6.02 6.17
CA PRO A 169 4.55 -4.70 6.11
C PRO A 169 5.53 -3.59 6.50
N THR A 170 5.71 -2.59 5.64
CA THR A 170 6.56 -1.42 5.91
C THR A 170 6.08 -0.62 7.11
N ILE A 171 4.80 -0.24 7.13
CA ILE A 171 4.16 0.27 8.35
C ILE A 171 3.68 -0.94 9.16
N PRO A 172 4.08 -1.12 10.43
CA PRO A 172 3.62 -2.25 11.22
C PRO A 172 2.10 -2.28 11.42
N ASN A 173 1.55 -3.48 11.60
CA ASN A 173 0.19 -3.65 12.11
C ASN A 173 0.04 -2.99 13.48
N GLY A 174 -1.15 -2.48 13.80
CA GLY A 174 -1.34 -1.83 15.09
C GLY A 174 -2.77 -1.43 15.40
N SER A 175 -2.92 -0.82 16.57
CA SER A 175 -4.12 -0.11 16.99
C SER A 175 -3.77 1.33 17.32
N PHE A 176 -4.76 2.22 17.24
CA PHE A 176 -4.54 3.58 17.68
C PHE A 176 -4.34 3.63 19.19
N THR A 177 -3.48 4.54 19.62
CA THR A 177 -3.30 4.96 21.00
C THR A 177 -3.72 6.41 21.08
N ALA A 178 -4.49 6.79 22.10
CA ALA A 178 -4.86 8.18 22.32
C ALA A 178 -3.61 9.09 22.31
N GLY A 179 -3.65 10.19 21.55
CA GLY A 179 -2.49 11.06 21.36
C GLY A 179 -1.64 10.65 20.16
N ALA A 180 -0.36 11.01 20.18
CA ALA A 180 0.57 10.75 19.08
C ALA A 180 1.35 9.45 19.29
N GLN A 181 1.46 8.63 18.25
CA GLN A 181 2.30 7.43 18.21
C GLN A 181 3.18 7.43 16.96
N THR A 182 4.40 6.93 17.10
CA THR A 182 5.31 6.74 15.97
C THR A 182 4.95 5.46 15.22
N LEU A 183 4.95 5.53 13.88
CA LEU A 183 4.66 4.40 13.01
C LEU A 183 5.88 3.89 12.28
N LEU A 184 6.70 4.81 11.75
CA LEU A 184 7.83 4.45 10.89
C LEU A 184 8.93 5.52 10.97
N ALA A 185 10.17 5.06 11.02
CA ALA A 185 11.34 5.89 10.79
C ALA A 185 11.72 5.80 9.30
N VAL A 186 11.69 6.93 8.59
CA VAL A 186 11.90 7.02 7.14
C VAL A 186 13.30 7.53 6.88
N THR A 187 14.16 6.64 6.38
CA THR A 187 15.53 6.98 6.00
C THR A 187 15.55 8.02 4.89
N ARG A 188 16.62 8.84 4.88
CA ARG A 188 16.84 9.84 3.86
C ARG A 188 16.90 9.20 2.47
N ASN A 189 16.29 9.85 1.49
CA ASN A 189 16.22 9.44 0.10
C ASN A 189 15.59 8.06 -0.04
N THR A 190 14.54 7.81 0.73
CA THR A 190 13.74 6.59 0.66
C THR A 190 12.27 6.96 0.48
N TRP A 191 11.63 6.28 -0.47
CA TRP A 191 10.18 6.23 -0.63
C TRP A 191 9.63 5.04 0.16
N PHE A 192 8.42 5.15 0.71
CA PHE A 192 7.74 4.06 1.41
C PHE A 192 6.25 4.04 1.03
N GLU A 193 5.63 2.86 1.06
CA GLU A 193 4.18 2.69 0.84
C GLU A 193 3.61 1.56 1.69
N SER A 194 2.34 1.68 2.08
CA SER A 194 1.54 0.64 2.72
C SER A 194 0.05 0.90 2.49
N CYS A 195 -0.76 -0.14 2.54
CA CYS A 195 -2.23 -0.10 2.52
C CYS A 195 -2.76 -0.56 3.87
N LEU A 196 -3.33 0.37 4.64
CA LEU A 196 -3.83 0.10 5.99
C LEU A 196 -5.32 -0.25 5.94
N ALA A 197 -5.65 -1.52 6.17
CA ALA A 197 -7.02 -2.02 6.27
C ALA A 197 -7.56 -1.85 7.70
N PHE A 198 -8.54 -0.97 7.89
CA PHE A 198 -9.08 -0.65 9.21
C PHE A 198 -10.18 -1.62 9.68
N ARG A 199 -10.25 -1.81 10.99
CA ARG A 199 -11.29 -2.59 11.67
C ARG A 199 -11.66 -1.98 13.01
N TYR A 200 -12.93 -2.12 13.38
CA TYR A 200 -13.42 -1.84 14.72
C TYR A 200 -13.32 -3.11 15.56
N LEU A 201 -12.62 -3.08 16.70
CA LEU A 201 -12.40 -4.24 17.54
C LEU A 201 -13.68 -4.73 18.26
N ASN A 202 -14.68 -3.86 18.43
CA ASN A 202 -15.98 -4.20 19.03
C ASN A 202 -15.89 -4.80 20.45
N THR A 203 -14.84 -4.44 21.19
CA THR A 203 -14.58 -4.92 22.55
C THR A 203 -15.21 -4.05 23.65
N GLN A 204 -15.76 -2.89 23.29
CA GLN A 204 -16.42 -1.97 24.23
C GLN A 204 -17.93 -1.93 23.94
N LEU A 205 -18.74 -2.12 24.99
CA LEU A 205 -20.18 -1.88 24.91
C LEU A 205 -20.42 -0.37 25.06
N VAL A 206 -21.06 0.24 24.07
CA VAL A 206 -21.40 1.67 24.04
C VAL A 206 -22.86 1.87 23.64
N PRO A 207 -23.49 3.00 23.99
CA PRO A 207 -24.82 3.35 23.50
C PRO A 207 -24.89 3.35 21.98
N ALA A 208 -26.09 3.08 21.44
CA ALA A 208 -26.31 3.15 20.00
C ALA A 208 -26.09 4.58 19.48
N GLY A 209 -25.36 4.71 18.37
CA GLY A 209 -25.10 5.99 17.74
C GLY A 209 -23.93 5.94 16.77
N THR A 210 -23.73 7.04 16.05
CA THR A 210 -22.57 7.22 15.17
C THR A 210 -21.47 7.91 15.95
N PHE A 211 -20.34 7.22 16.13
CA PHE A 211 -19.15 7.76 16.79
C PHE A 211 -18.14 8.19 15.72
N THR A 212 -17.66 9.44 15.81
CA THR A 212 -16.74 10.00 14.82
C THR A 212 -15.48 10.55 15.48
N GLY A 213 -14.39 10.55 14.72
CA GLY A 213 -13.12 11.16 15.10
C GLY A 213 -12.16 11.14 13.92
N ARG A 214 -10.99 11.75 14.10
CA ARG A 214 -10.02 11.94 13.02
C ARG A 214 -8.63 11.47 13.44
N ALA A 215 -8.04 10.58 12.66
CA ALA A 215 -6.63 10.25 12.73
C ALA A 215 -5.85 11.19 11.80
N ILE A 216 -4.77 11.80 12.31
CA ILE A 216 -3.91 12.71 11.56
C ILE A 216 -2.52 12.08 11.47
N PHE A 217 -2.12 11.68 10.27
CA PHE A 217 -0.76 11.21 10.00
C PHE A 217 0.14 12.40 9.70
N THR A 218 1.36 12.38 10.23
CA THR A 218 2.34 13.45 10.08
C THR A 218 3.69 12.86 9.74
N LEU A 219 4.33 13.39 8.70
CA LEU A 219 5.72 13.07 8.37
C LEU A 219 6.57 14.30 8.67
N ALA A 220 7.51 14.17 9.61
CA ALA A 220 8.37 15.27 10.05
C ALA A 220 9.85 14.93 9.83
N ALA A 221 10.60 15.86 9.25
CA ALA A 221 12.06 15.75 9.11
C ALA A 221 12.77 16.50 10.26
N PRO A 222 13.96 16.06 10.68
CA PRO A 222 14.75 16.70 11.73
C PRO A 222 15.28 18.08 11.33
#